data_AF-B9TJU1-F1
#
_entry.id   AF-B9TJU1-F1
#
_cell.length_a   1.000
_cell.length_b   1.000
_cell.length_c   1.000
_cell.angle_alpha   90.00
_cell.angle_beta   90.00
_cell.angle_gamma   90.00
#
_symmetry.space_group_name_H-M   'P 1'
#
loop_
_entity.id
_entity.type
_entity.pdbx_description
1 polymer ?
#
loop_
_entity_poly.entity_id
_entity_poly.type
_entity_poly.pdbx_seq_one_letter_code
_entity_poly.pdbx_strand_id
1 'polypeptide(L)'
;MAKLGLFYTGVVRTPLMALGPLISWLAPGQAQPEPRHIAAEYFATTADVYRVLGELSPDYDLAETADGQGRSMVDSMRRLARMVGHDVEDKTDDVWQSLALAFKAAQLNHLQQAIQSIMARAPRPPLTMVGLGAGSFLVAALAQRLGLAYQPATAWMSAGNLQLKQDAEVCFPAYAVARLWQAWH
;
A
#
# COMPACT_ATOMS: atom_id res chain seq x y z
N MET A 1 12.31 4.76 -13.39
CA MET A 1 13.59 4.98 -12.69
C MET A 1 14.45 6.07 -13.36
N ALA A 2 14.59 6.12 -14.69
CA ALA A 2 15.31 7.22 -15.38
C ALA A 2 14.63 8.62 -15.34
N LYS A 3 13.36 8.69 -14.90
CA LYS A 3 12.62 9.90 -14.51
C LYS A 3 11.85 9.60 -13.22
N LEU A 4 11.65 10.60 -12.37
CA LEU A 4 11.02 10.50 -11.04
C LEU A 4 9.54 10.05 -11.05
N GLY A 5 8.89 9.89 -12.20
CA GLY A 5 7.45 9.59 -12.30
C GLY A 5 7.03 8.13 -12.13
N LEU A 6 7.91 7.23 -11.66
CA LEU A 6 7.58 5.81 -11.45
C LEU A 6 8.21 5.28 -10.17
N PHE A 7 7.39 4.69 -9.30
CA PHE A 7 7.78 4.09 -8.03
C PHE A 7 7.46 2.60 -8.02
N TYR A 8 8.44 1.79 -7.66
CA TYR A 8 8.33 0.32 -7.70
C TYR A 8 7.82 -0.23 -6.36
N THR A 9 6.62 0.20 -5.98
CA THR A 9 5.94 -0.25 -4.77
C THR A 9 4.44 -0.42 -5.03
N GLY A 10 3.81 -1.37 -4.36
CA GLY A 10 2.39 -1.67 -4.50
C GLY A 10 1.84 -2.32 -3.24
N VAL A 11 0.55 -2.65 -3.26
CA VAL A 11 -0.18 -3.15 -2.07
C VAL A 11 -0.21 -4.67 -1.94
N VAL A 12 0.37 -5.39 -2.91
CA VAL A 12 0.39 -6.87 -2.89
C VAL A 12 1.82 -7.44 -2.94
N ARG A 13 2.59 -7.07 -3.97
CA ARG A 13 3.81 -7.82 -4.34
C ARG A 13 5.13 -7.25 -3.83
N THR A 14 5.12 -6.09 -3.15
CA THR A 14 6.38 -5.47 -2.74
C THR A 14 6.98 -6.27 -1.58
N PRO A 15 8.18 -6.86 -1.72
CA PRO A 15 8.88 -7.49 -0.61
C PRO A 15 9.12 -6.47 0.51
N LEU A 16 8.88 -6.82 1.77
CA LEU A 16 9.07 -5.87 2.86
C LEU A 16 10.54 -5.45 3.03
N MET A 17 11.50 -6.33 2.70
CA MET A 17 12.92 -5.97 2.63
C MET A 17 13.23 -4.83 1.64
N ALA A 18 12.36 -4.59 0.64
CA ALA A 18 12.52 -3.48 -0.30
C ALA A 18 12.08 -2.12 0.28
N LEU A 19 11.45 -2.10 1.46
CA LEU A 19 11.07 -0.88 2.18
C LEU A 19 12.20 -0.31 3.05
N GLY A 20 13.38 -0.94 3.05
CA GLY A 20 14.57 -0.46 3.74
C GLY A 20 15.19 -1.51 4.67
N PRO A 21 16.40 -1.28 5.19
CA PRO A 21 17.09 -2.26 6.05
C PRO A 21 16.66 -2.20 7.52
N LEU A 22 15.87 -1.20 7.90
CA LEU A 22 15.45 -0.92 9.26
C LEU A 22 13.95 -0.66 9.27
N ILE A 23 13.31 -1.10 10.35
CA ILE A 23 11.96 -0.68 10.70
C ILE A 23 11.97 -0.15 12.13
N SER A 24 11.35 1.01 12.34
CA SER A 24 11.11 1.54 13.68
C SER A 24 9.65 1.36 14.02
N TRP A 25 9.34 0.65 15.10
CA TRP A 25 7.96 0.48 15.56
C TRP A 25 7.85 0.55 17.08
N LEU A 26 6.64 0.91 17.53
CA LEU A 26 6.27 0.98 18.92
C LEU A 26 5.47 -0.27 19.26
N ALA A 27 6.10 -1.26 19.88
CA ALA A 27 5.36 -2.41 20.38
C ALA A 27 4.53 -2.01 21.62
N PRO A 28 3.35 -2.61 21.83
CA PRO A 28 2.59 -2.52 23.06
C PRO A 28 3.47 -2.64 24.31
N GLY A 29 3.34 -1.67 25.23
CA GLY A 29 4.16 -1.59 26.45
C GLY A 29 5.51 -0.89 26.31
N GLN A 30 5.92 -0.48 25.11
CA GLN A 30 7.10 0.35 24.90
C GLN A 30 6.76 1.85 25.02
N ALA A 31 7.71 2.65 25.51
CA ALA A 31 7.54 4.09 25.66
C ALA A 31 7.88 4.89 24.39
N GLN A 32 8.75 4.34 23.53
CA GLN A 32 9.23 4.97 22.30
C GLN A 32 9.42 3.93 21.20
N PRO A 33 9.29 4.30 19.91
CA PRO A 33 9.60 3.39 18.82
C PRO A 33 11.08 3.02 18.81
N GLU A 34 11.39 1.74 18.63
CA GLU A 34 12.78 1.24 18.56
C GLU A 34 13.12 0.82 17.13
N PRO A 35 14.29 1.24 16.59
CA PRO A 35 14.76 0.75 15.30
C PRO A 35 15.26 -0.69 15.43
N ARG A 36 14.86 -1.56 14.50
CA ARG A 36 15.41 -2.91 14.35
C ARG A 36 15.73 -3.21 12.90
N HIS A 37 16.75 -4.02 12.68
CA HIS A 37 17.04 -4.55 11.35
C HIS A 37 15.92 -5.50 10.92
N ILE A 38 15.57 -5.43 9.65
CA ILE A 38 14.69 -6.42 9.03
C ILE A 38 15.51 -7.41 8.23
N ALA A 39 15.04 -8.65 8.18
CA ALA A 39 15.66 -9.69 7.37
C ALA A 39 15.73 -9.27 5.90
N ALA A 40 16.89 -9.49 5.27
CA ALA A 40 17.07 -9.30 3.83
C ALA A 40 16.62 -10.55 3.05
N GLU A 41 15.49 -11.13 3.46
CA GLU A 41 14.90 -12.34 2.87
C GLU A 41 13.46 -12.09 2.46
N TYR A 42 12.99 -12.88 1.49
CA TYR A 42 11.63 -12.83 0.98
C TYR A 42 10.65 -13.55 1.92
N PHE A 43 10.49 -13.06 3.15
CA PHE A 43 9.54 -13.64 4.12
C PHE A 43 8.14 -13.08 4.01
N ALA A 44 8.00 -11.79 3.67
CA ALA A 44 6.71 -11.11 3.63
C ALA A 44 6.63 -10.08 2.50
N THR A 45 5.40 -9.80 2.06
CA THR A 45 5.11 -8.71 1.14
C THR A 45 4.17 -7.68 1.76
N THR A 46 3.95 -6.57 1.04
CA THR A 46 2.92 -5.59 1.41
C THR A 46 1.52 -6.18 1.49
N ALA A 47 1.23 -7.31 0.83
CA ALA A 47 -0.05 -8.00 1.04
C ALA A 47 -0.24 -8.43 2.49
N ASP A 48 0.82 -8.92 3.15
CA ASP A 48 0.74 -9.35 4.56
C ASP A 48 0.43 -8.18 5.49
N VAL A 49 1.03 -7.01 5.21
CA VAL A 49 0.72 -5.76 5.91
C VAL A 49 -0.75 -5.42 5.77
N TYR A 50 -1.27 -5.33 4.55
CA TYR A 50 -2.63 -4.88 4.32
C TYR A 50 -3.70 -5.92 4.66
N ARG A 51 -3.38 -7.22 4.69
CA ARG A 51 -4.24 -8.25 5.28
C ARG A 51 -4.35 -8.11 6.80
N VAL A 52 -3.23 -7.93 7.50
CA VAL A 52 -3.21 -7.73 8.95
C VAL A 52 -3.99 -6.48 9.36
N LEU A 53 -3.94 -5.43 8.54
CA LEU A 53 -4.69 -4.20 8.76
C LEU A 53 -6.15 -4.25 8.26
N GLY A 54 -6.57 -5.31 7.57
CA GLY A 54 -7.91 -5.41 6.98
C GLY A 54 -8.18 -4.43 5.84
N GLU A 55 -7.14 -3.95 5.17
CA GLU A 55 -7.20 -2.92 4.12
C GLU A 55 -7.04 -3.48 2.70
N LEU A 56 -6.73 -4.77 2.56
CA LEU A 56 -6.63 -5.44 1.27
C LEU A 56 -7.90 -6.25 0.99
N SER A 57 -8.60 -5.90 -0.10
CA SER A 57 -9.72 -6.73 -0.58
C SER A 57 -9.20 -8.09 -1.07
N PRO A 58 -9.83 -9.21 -0.67
CA PRO A 58 -9.51 -10.54 -1.18
C PRO A 58 -9.62 -10.64 -2.71
N ASP A 59 -10.53 -9.90 -3.34
CA ASP A 59 -10.77 -9.94 -4.79
C ASP A 59 -9.56 -9.46 -5.61
N TYR A 60 -8.71 -8.62 -4.99
CA TYR A 60 -7.52 -8.04 -5.64
C TYR A 60 -6.22 -8.67 -5.14
N ASP A 61 -6.31 -9.59 -4.19
CA ASP A 61 -5.19 -10.27 -3.54
C ASP A 61 -4.88 -11.62 -4.21
N LEU A 62 -4.48 -11.54 -5.48
CA LEU A 62 -4.35 -12.70 -6.36
C LEU A 62 -2.93 -13.28 -6.42
N ALA A 63 -1.95 -12.62 -5.81
CA ALA A 63 -0.57 -13.11 -5.82
C ALA A 63 -0.39 -14.29 -4.86
N GLU A 64 0.61 -15.12 -5.13
CA GLU A 64 1.08 -16.12 -4.17
C GLU A 64 1.69 -15.44 -2.94
N THR A 65 1.54 -16.10 -1.79
CA THR A 65 2.20 -15.71 -0.54
C THR A 65 3.68 -16.08 -0.60
N ALA A 66 4.52 -15.34 0.12
CA ALA A 66 5.97 -15.50 0.02
C ALA A 66 6.47 -16.90 0.45
N ASP A 67 5.72 -17.58 1.32
CA ASP A 67 5.98 -18.93 1.82
C ASP A 67 5.07 -20.01 1.21
N GLY A 68 4.23 -19.63 0.24
CA GLY A 68 3.22 -20.52 -0.37
C GLY A 68 2.10 -20.96 0.57
N GLN A 69 2.00 -20.40 1.79
CA GLN A 69 0.99 -20.78 2.79
C GLN A 69 -0.28 -19.93 2.68
N GLY A 70 -1.19 -20.08 3.64
CA GLY A 70 -2.47 -19.38 3.69
C GLY A 70 -2.36 -17.84 3.71
N ARG A 71 -3.51 -17.22 3.42
CA ARG A 71 -3.73 -15.76 3.41
C ARG A 71 -4.49 -15.27 4.65
N SER A 72 -4.60 -16.10 5.69
CA SER A 72 -5.27 -15.66 6.92
C SER A 72 -4.49 -14.53 7.59
N MET A 73 -5.15 -13.82 8.52
CA MET A 73 -4.49 -12.79 9.33
C MET A 73 -3.29 -13.38 10.10
N VAL A 74 -3.47 -14.56 10.71
CA VAL A 74 -2.42 -15.25 11.48
C VAL A 74 -1.26 -15.70 10.58
N ASP A 75 -1.54 -16.22 9.38
CA ASP A 75 -0.47 -16.59 8.43
C ASP A 75 0.34 -15.37 7.98
N SER A 76 -0.32 -14.24 7.78
CA SER A 76 0.33 -12.97 7.45
C SER A 76 1.18 -12.46 8.61
N MET A 77 0.69 -12.54 9.85
CA MET A 77 1.48 -12.21 11.05
C MET A 77 2.72 -13.09 11.20
N ARG A 78 2.62 -14.39 10.89
CA ARG A 78 3.78 -15.30 10.88
C ARG A 78 4.86 -14.86 9.91
N ARG A 79 4.48 -14.45 8.70
CA ARG A 79 5.42 -13.87 7.72
C ARG A 79 6.01 -12.54 8.21
N LEU A 80 5.21 -11.68 8.85
CA LEU A 80 5.70 -10.42 9.44
C LEU A 80 6.68 -10.65 10.60
N ALA A 81 6.43 -11.61 11.50
CA ALA A 81 7.30 -11.93 12.62
C ALA A 81 8.71 -12.34 12.14
N ARG A 82 8.75 -13.17 11.08
CA ARG A 82 10.03 -13.62 10.48
C ARG A 82 10.86 -12.48 9.92
N MET A 83 10.24 -11.39 9.44
CA MET A 83 10.97 -10.20 8.99
C MET A 83 11.82 -9.58 10.10
N VAL A 84 11.50 -9.81 11.37
CA VAL A 84 12.22 -9.27 12.53
C VAL A 84 12.83 -10.37 13.40
N GLY A 85 13.04 -11.56 12.83
CA GLY A 85 13.73 -12.68 13.49
C GLY A 85 12.93 -13.38 14.58
N HIS A 86 11.59 -13.29 14.52
CA HIS A 86 10.68 -13.91 15.47
C HIS A 86 9.75 -14.93 14.80
N ASP A 87 9.20 -15.82 15.61
CA ASP A 87 8.02 -16.61 15.26
C ASP A 87 6.75 -15.91 15.78
N VAL A 88 5.58 -16.24 15.22
CA VAL A 88 4.34 -15.54 15.58
C VAL A 88 3.97 -15.74 17.04
N GLU A 89 4.34 -16.87 17.61
CA GLU A 89 4.10 -17.26 19.00
C GLU A 89 4.95 -16.47 20.03
N ASP A 90 6.01 -15.78 19.59
CA ASP A 90 6.91 -15.03 20.48
C ASP A 90 6.26 -13.79 21.10
N LYS A 91 5.20 -13.27 20.46
CA LYS A 91 4.50 -12.04 20.84
C LYS A 91 2.99 -12.17 20.56
N THR A 92 2.23 -11.26 21.15
CA THR A 92 0.79 -11.14 20.96
C THR A 92 0.42 -10.47 19.63
N ASP A 93 -0.79 -10.72 19.15
CA ASP A 93 -1.30 -10.21 17.86
C ASP A 93 -1.19 -8.69 17.71
N ASP A 94 -1.39 -7.92 18.79
CA ASP A 94 -1.29 -6.46 18.81
C ASP A 94 0.14 -5.96 18.52
N VAL A 95 1.17 -6.73 18.89
CA VAL A 95 2.56 -6.46 18.51
C VAL A 95 2.71 -6.60 16.99
N TRP A 96 2.15 -7.65 16.39
CA TRP A 96 2.25 -7.88 14.95
C TRP A 96 1.41 -6.87 14.13
N GLN A 97 0.25 -6.46 14.64
CA GLN A 97 -0.52 -5.35 14.07
C GLN A 97 0.27 -4.03 14.12
N SER A 98 0.95 -3.75 15.24
CA SER A 98 1.81 -2.56 15.35
C SER A 98 2.97 -2.57 14.35
N LEU A 99 3.54 -3.75 14.07
CA LEU A 99 4.57 -3.92 13.05
C LEU A 99 4.03 -3.70 11.64
N ALA A 100 2.83 -4.22 11.33
CA ALA A 100 2.15 -3.95 10.05
C ALA A 100 1.91 -2.45 9.84
N LEU A 101 1.43 -1.74 10.88
CA LEU A 101 1.26 -0.29 10.85
C LEU A 101 2.58 0.44 10.56
N ALA A 102 3.70 -0.01 11.15
CA ALA A 102 5.01 0.56 10.90
C ALA A 102 5.45 0.37 9.44
N PHE A 103 5.27 -0.83 8.86
CA PHE A 103 5.59 -1.06 7.44
C PHE A 103 4.72 -0.23 6.50
N LYS A 104 3.41 -0.11 6.77
CA LYS A 104 2.53 0.81 6.04
C LYS A 104 3.03 2.24 6.13
N ALA A 105 3.43 2.70 7.31
CA ALA A 105 3.97 4.03 7.51
C ALA A 105 5.28 4.25 6.73
N ALA A 106 6.18 3.25 6.71
CA ALA A 106 7.40 3.29 5.92
C ALA A 106 7.12 3.40 4.41
N GLN A 107 6.18 2.61 3.88
CA GLN A 107 5.76 2.70 2.48
C GLN A 107 5.17 4.09 2.15
N LEU A 108 4.30 4.62 3.01
CA LEU A 108 3.73 5.95 2.84
C LEU A 108 4.80 7.05 2.91
N ASN A 109 5.79 6.93 3.79
CA ASN A 109 6.89 7.90 3.89
C ASN A 109 7.73 7.93 2.61
N HIS A 110 8.06 6.76 2.05
CA HIS A 110 8.78 6.68 0.77
C HIS A 110 7.99 7.31 -0.38
N LEU A 111 6.70 6.99 -0.48
CA LEU A 111 5.82 7.57 -1.50
C LEU A 111 5.69 9.10 -1.32
N GLN A 112 5.49 9.56 -0.09
CA GLN A 112 5.35 10.98 0.23
C GLN A 112 6.59 11.78 -0.16
N GLN A 113 7.79 11.33 0.26
CA GLN A 113 9.05 11.99 -0.10
C GLN A 113 9.21 12.10 -1.61
N ALA A 114 8.84 11.06 -2.33
CA ALA A 114 9.01 11.02 -3.76
C ALA A 114 8.00 11.92 -4.49
N ILE A 115 6.75 11.97 -4.02
CA ILE A 115 5.73 12.92 -4.49
C ILE A 115 6.18 14.35 -4.23
N GLN A 116 6.68 14.66 -3.02
CA GLN A 116 7.21 15.99 -2.69
C GLN A 116 8.36 16.41 -3.61
N SER A 117 9.26 15.47 -3.95
CA SER A 117 10.36 15.72 -4.90
C SER A 117 9.86 16.08 -6.30
N ILE A 118 8.76 15.46 -6.77
CA ILE A 118 8.11 15.81 -8.04
C ILE A 118 7.44 17.17 -7.94
N MET A 119 6.68 17.43 -6.87
CA MET A 119 5.97 18.69 -6.65
C MET A 119 6.92 19.88 -6.63
N ALA A 120 8.09 19.74 -5.98
CA ALA A 120 9.11 20.79 -5.92
C ALA A 120 9.69 21.18 -7.30
N ARG A 121 9.57 20.29 -8.31
CA ARG A 121 10.05 20.51 -9.68
C ARG A 121 8.93 20.89 -10.64
N ALA A 122 7.68 20.82 -10.20
CA ALA A 122 6.53 21.10 -11.05
C ALA A 122 6.40 22.62 -11.26
N PRO A 123 6.13 23.09 -12.50
CA PRO A 123 5.90 24.51 -12.76
C PRO A 123 4.73 25.11 -11.96
N ARG A 124 3.78 24.26 -11.56
CA ARG A 124 2.65 24.61 -10.68
C ARG A 124 2.43 23.46 -9.70
N PRO A 125 2.19 23.75 -8.41
CA PRO A 125 1.89 22.71 -7.43
C PRO A 125 0.54 22.05 -7.76
N PRO A 126 0.43 20.72 -7.65
CA PRO A 126 -0.86 20.05 -7.78
C PRO A 126 -1.78 20.44 -6.61
N LEU A 127 -3.08 20.50 -6.87
CA LEU A 127 -4.12 20.75 -5.85
C LEU A 127 -4.90 19.49 -5.48
N THR A 128 -4.82 18.45 -6.31
CA THR A 128 -5.64 17.24 -6.19
C THR A 128 -4.82 16.01 -6.51
N MET A 129 -4.99 14.98 -5.69
CA MET A 129 -4.52 13.63 -5.94
C MET A 129 -5.69 12.75 -6.35
N VAL A 130 -5.45 11.91 -7.36
CA VAL A 130 -6.47 11.06 -7.96
C VAL A 130 -6.13 9.60 -7.66
N GLY A 131 -7.02 8.91 -6.95
CA GLY A 131 -6.86 7.51 -6.61
C GLY A 131 -7.43 6.59 -7.68
N LEU A 132 -6.64 5.62 -8.14
CA LEU A 132 -7.08 4.52 -9.00
C LEU A 132 -6.28 3.24 -8.71
N GLY A 133 -6.83 2.10 -9.12
CA GLY A 133 -6.23 0.79 -8.86
C GLY A 133 -6.51 0.26 -7.46
N ALA A 134 -6.17 -1.01 -7.22
CA ALA A 134 -6.39 -1.69 -5.93
C ALA A 134 -5.70 -1.02 -4.72
N GLY A 135 -4.74 -0.11 -4.96
CA GLY A 135 -4.03 0.65 -3.93
C GLY A 135 -4.52 2.09 -3.74
N SER A 136 -5.69 2.47 -4.28
CA SER A 136 -6.18 3.85 -4.22
C SER A 136 -6.35 4.38 -2.79
N PHE A 137 -6.56 3.51 -1.80
CA PHE A 137 -6.59 3.86 -0.39
C PHE A 137 -5.28 4.49 0.12
N LEU A 138 -4.12 4.11 -0.44
CA LEU A 138 -2.85 4.78 -0.11
C LEU A 138 -2.78 6.19 -0.67
N VAL A 139 -3.39 6.42 -1.84
CA VAL A 139 -3.46 7.76 -2.45
C VAL A 139 -4.29 8.69 -1.57
N ALA A 140 -5.41 8.20 -1.01
CA ALA A 140 -6.21 8.95 -0.06
C ALA A 140 -5.41 9.34 1.20
N ALA A 141 -4.67 8.38 1.77
CA ALA A 141 -3.80 8.62 2.93
C ALA A 141 -2.68 9.63 2.62
N LEU A 142 -2.07 9.55 1.43
CA LEU A 142 -1.03 10.49 0.98
C LEU A 142 -1.59 11.89 0.76
N ALA A 143 -2.77 12.02 0.17
CA ALA A 143 -3.44 13.30 -0.02
C ALA A 143 -3.69 14.00 1.33
N GLN A 144 -4.17 13.25 2.33
CA GLN A 144 -4.33 13.76 3.69
C GLN A 144 -2.99 14.24 4.29
N ARG A 145 -1.92 13.44 4.18
CA ARG A 145 -0.59 13.80 4.70
C ARG A 145 0.02 15.03 4.02
N LEU A 146 -0.29 15.24 2.75
CA LEU A 146 0.23 16.33 1.93
C LEU A 146 -0.67 17.58 1.96
N GLY A 147 -1.83 17.52 2.61
CA GLY A 147 -2.80 18.62 2.61
C GLY A 147 -3.41 18.91 1.23
N LEU A 148 -3.56 17.87 0.40
CA LEU A 148 -4.14 17.96 -0.95
C LEU A 148 -5.57 17.41 -0.97
N ALA A 149 -6.39 17.90 -1.90
CA ALA A 149 -7.69 17.29 -2.13
C ALA A 149 -7.52 15.85 -2.67
N TYR A 150 -8.35 14.92 -2.21
CA TYR A 150 -8.42 13.57 -2.75
C TYR A 150 -9.67 13.41 -3.61
N GLN A 151 -9.52 12.80 -4.78
CA GLN A 151 -10.65 12.36 -5.60
C GLN A 151 -10.46 10.89 -6.02
N PRO A 152 -11.39 9.98 -5.68
CA PRO A 152 -11.36 8.64 -6.23
C PRO A 152 -11.82 8.68 -7.69
N ALA A 153 -11.25 7.84 -8.55
CA ALA A 153 -11.63 7.81 -9.97
C ALA A 153 -13.12 7.47 -10.17
N THR A 154 -13.71 6.69 -9.25
CA THR A 154 -15.15 6.41 -9.18
C THR A 154 -16.04 7.67 -9.23
N ALA A 155 -15.55 8.83 -8.76
CA ALA A 155 -16.30 10.09 -8.76
C ALA A 155 -16.62 10.62 -10.17
N TRP A 156 -15.85 10.21 -11.19
CA TRP A 156 -16.05 10.61 -12.58
C TRP A 156 -16.66 9.50 -13.44
N MET A 157 -17.02 8.37 -12.82
CA MET A 157 -17.56 7.23 -13.54
C MET A 157 -19.08 7.32 -13.65
N SER A 158 -19.57 7.30 -14.89
CA SER A 158 -20.98 7.17 -15.22
C SER A 158 -21.30 5.67 -15.33
N ALA A 159 -21.61 5.03 -14.21
CA ALA A 159 -22.04 3.64 -14.16
C ALA A 159 -23.26 3.48 -13.25
N GLY A 160 -24.15 2.55 -13.59
CA GLY A 160 -25.46 2.36 -12.95
C GLY A 160 -25.43 1.69 -11.58
N ASN A 161 -24.29 1.11 -11.16
CA ASN A 161 -24.13 0.52 -9.83
C ASN A 161 -22.75 0.84 -9.22
N LEU A 162 -22.63 0.79 -7.89
CA LEU A 162 -21.40 1.15 -7.17
C LEU A 162 -20.29 0.11 -7.35
N GLN A 163 -20.63 -1.18 -7.31
CA GLN A 163 -19.65 -2.27 -7.45
C GLN A 163 -18.89 -2.19 -8.77
N LEU A 164 -19.59 -1.97 -9.87
CA LEU A 164 -19.01 -1.80 -11.20
C LEU A 164 -18.10 -0.58 -11.27
N LYS A 165 -18.38 0.51 -10.53
CA LYS A 165 -17.45 1.64 -10.45
C LYS A 165 -16.18 1.24 -9.70
N GLN A 166 -16.28 0.45 -8.63
CA GLN A 166 -15.13 -0.01 -7.87
C GLN A 166 -14.27 -0.98 -8.69
N ASP A 167 -14.90 -1.94 -9.37
CA ASP A 167 -14.22 -2.87 -10.28
C ASP A 167 -13.56 -2.11 -11.44
N ALA A 168 -14.27 -1.13 -12.02
CA ALA A 168 -13.73 -0.27 -13.07
C ALA A 168 -12.60 0.65 -12.58
N GLU A 169 -12.54 1.05 -11.30
CA GLU A 169 -11.41 1.78 -10.74
C GLU A 169 -10.16 0.90 -10.65
N VAL A 170 -10.33 -0.38 -10.31
CA VAL A 170 -9.22 -1.35 -10.31
C VAL A 170 -8.77 -1.68 -11.74
N CYS A 171 -9.71 -1.78 -12.68
CA CYS A 171 -9.47 -2.01 -14.10
C CYS A 171 -9.53 -0.71 -14.94
N PHE A 172 -9.09 0.43 -14.37
CA PHE A 172 -9.26 1.76 -14.98
C PHE A 172 -8.81 1.88 -16.44
N PRO A 173 -7.71 1.25 -16.90
CA PRO A 173 -7.32 1.32 -18.30
C PRO A 173 -8.42 0.85 -19.28
N ALA A 174 -9.16 -0.21 -18.96
CA ALA A 174 -10.25 -0.70 -19.81
C ALA A 174 -11.41 0.29 -19.87
N TYR A 175 -11.79 0.86 -18.73
CA TYR A 175 -12.81 1.91 -18.65
C TYR A 175 -12.39 3.17 -19.45
N ALA A 176 -11.14 3.61 -19.29
CA ALA A 176 -10.61 4.78 -19.97
C ALA A 176 -10.65 4.63 -21.49
N VAL A 177 -10.24 3.47 -22.03
CA VAL A 177 -10.30 3.18 -23.47
C VAL A 177 -11.75 3.19 -23.98
N ALA A 178 -12.69 2.57 -23.26
CA ALA A 178 -14.10 2.58 -23.64
C ALA A 178 -14.68 4.01 -23.68
N ARG A 179 -14.34 4.85 -22.70
CA ARG A 179 -14.77 6.26 -22.66
C ARG A 179 -14.15 7.11 -23.76
N LEU A 180 -12.88 6.86 -24.10
CA LEU A 180 -12.22 7.55 -25.22
C LEU A 180 -12.89 7.20 -26.55
N TRP A 181 -13.26 5.93 -26.74
CA TRP A 181 -14.00 5.51 -27.94
C TRP A 181 -15.36 6.20 -28.05
N GLN A 182 -16.15 6.24 -26.97
CA GLN A 182 -17.45 6.96 -26.92
C GLN A 182 -17.35 8.49 -27.09
N ALA A 183 -16.19 9.08 -26.79
CA ALA A 183 -16.00 10.52 -26.96
C ALA A 183 -15.68 10.89 -28.42
N TRP A 184 -15.22 9.91 -29.21
CA TRP A 184 -14.76 10.10 -30.58
C TRP A 184 -15.69 9.45 -31.63
N HIS A 185 -16.73 8.74 -31.19
CA HIS A 185 -17.78 8.11 -31.99
C HIS A 185 -19.15 8.35 -31.37
#